data_AF-A0A1W4XJ00-F1
#
_entry.id   AF-A0A1W4XJ00-F1
#
_cell.length_a   1.000
_cell.length_b   1.000
_cell.length_c   1.000
_cell.angle_alpha   90.00
_cell.angle_beta   90.00
_cell.angle_gamma   90.00
#
_symmetry.space_group_name_H-M   'P 1'
#
loop_
_entity.id
_entity.type
_entity.pdbx_description
1 polymer ?
#
loop_
_entity_poly.entity_id
_entity_poly.type
_entity_poly.pdbx_seq_one_letter_code
_entity_poly.pdbx_strand_id
1 'polypeptide(L)'
;MSAALVRKSLEIVDPELKIFKGKKKKKEVEVPQNFKVTKKISHSKNKVSQVNVLQQNRKLTVAEAKKSKRSEDQILKENLRKLKAIRESCKLNLNKNIVEKIIERAVTKRPVKIKKKSKEKKTAFTEEDFAKFEEEFIDN
;
A
#
# COMPACT_ATOMS: atom_id res chain seq x y z
N MET A 1 -4.33 40.35 -18.35
CA MET A 1 -4.12 41.07 -17.06
C MET A 1 -3.46 40.12 -16.07
N SER A 2 -2.44 40.55 -15.32
CA SER A 2 -1.72 39.67 -14.41
C SER A 2 -2.45 39.53 -13.06
N ALA A 3 -2.47 38.32 -12.50
CA ALA A 3 -3.12 38.05 -11.20
C ALA A 3 -2.51 38.88 -10.05
N ALA A 4 -1.25 39.28 -10.18
CA ALA A 4 -0.57 40.15 -9.23
C ALA A 4 -1.16 41.58 -9.22
N LEU A 5 -1.54 42.10 -10.40
CA LEU A 5 -2.17 43.41 -10.52
C LEU A 5 -3.57 43.40 -9.91
N VAL A 6 -4.36 42.36 -10.20
CA VAL A 6 -5.71 42.17 -9.62
C VAL A 6 -5.66 42.08 -8.10
N ARG A 7 -4.66 41.39 -7.53
CA ARG A 7 -4.48 41.33 -6.07
C ARG A 7 -4.12 42.68 -5.47
N LYS A 8 -3.27 43.47 -6.14
CA LYS A 8 -2.92 44.82 -5.69
C LYS A 8 -4.11 45.78 -5.78
N SER A 9 -4.93 45.69 -6.82
CA SER A 9 -6.13 46.53 -6.94
C SER A 9 -7.16 46.18 -5.88
N LEU A 10 -7.37 44.89 -5.58
CA LEU A 10 -8.26 44.47 -4.49
C LEU A 10 -7.76 44.89 -3.11
N GLU A 11 -6.45 44.92 -2.90
CA GLU A 11 -5.84 45.41 -1.65
C GLU A 11 -6.03 46.92 -1.42
N ILE A 12 -6.24 47.70 -2.50
CA ILE A 12 -6.56 49.13 -2.40
C ILE A 12 -8.02 49.32 -1.98
N VAL A 13 -8.92 48.46 -2.46
CA VAL A 13 -10.36 48.55 -2.20
C VAL A 13 -10.70 48.06 -0.79
N ASP A 14 -10.13 46.91 -0.37
CA ASP A 14 -10.39 46.31 0.94
C ASP A 14 -9.09 46.15 1.76
N PRO A 15 -8.79 47.07 2.70
CA PRO A 15 -7.56 47.02 3.48
C PRO A 15 -7.48 45.81 4.43
N GLU A 16 -8.61 45.17 4.75
CA GLU A 16 -8.68 43.96 5.58
C GLU A 16 -8.09 42.72 4.91
N LEU A 17 -7.99 42.70 3.57
CA LEU A 17 -7.35 41.60 2.83
C LEU A 17 -5.84 41.47 3.10
N LYS A 18 -5.20 42.47 3.72
CA LYS A 18 -3.80 42.41 4.15
C LYS A 18 -3.52 41.34 5.21
N ILE A 19 -4.53 41.01 6.03
CA ILE A 19 -4.37 40.14 7.21
C ILE A 19 -3.99 38.70 6.81
N PHE A 20 -4.39 38.26 5.61
CA PHE A 20 -4.12 36.89 5.12
C PHE A 20 -2.71 36.67 4.56
N LYS A 21 -1.85 37.71 4.48
CA LYS A 21 -0.45 37.58 4.02
C LYS A 21 0.51 37.06 5.11
N GLY A 22 0.01 36.75 6.31
CA GLY A 22 0.79 36.07 7.34
C GLY A 22 1.04 34.61 6.95
N LYS A 23 2.30 34.21 6.76
CA LYS A 23 2.70 32.80 6.69
C LYS A 23 2.10 32.07 7.89
N LYS A 24 1.11 31.20 7.68
CA LYS A 24 0.57 30.33 8.73
C LYS A 24 1.72 29.46 9.24
N LYS A 25 2.35 29.85 10.35
CA LYS A 25 3.20 28.93 11.12
C LYS A 25 2.28 27.81 11.56
N LYS A 26 2.55 26.58 11.09
CA LYS A 26 1.85 25.39 11.60
C LYS A 26 2.07 25.39 13.11
N LYS A 27 1.01 25.56 13.90
CA LYS A 27 1.07 25.34 15.35
C LYS A 27 1.41 23.86 15.52
N GLU A 28 2.60 23.60 16.04
CA GLU A 28 2.96 22.26 16.51
C GLU A 28 1.99 21.96 17.65
N VAL A 29 1.24 20.86 17.54
CA VAL A 29 0.30 20.46 18.59
C VAL A 29 1.16 20.07 19.79
N GLU A 30 1.20 20.93 20.80
CA GLU A 30 1.91 20.66 22.05
C GLU A 30 1.17 19.54 22.81
N VAL A 31 1.57 18.31 22.54
CA VAL A 31 1.13 17.17 23.34
C VAL A 31 1.72 17.34 24.76
N PRO A 32 0.89 17.28 25.83
CA PRO A 32 1.37 17.42 27.20
C PRO A 32 2.43 16.36 27.50
N GLN A 33 3.48 16.72 28.26
CA GLN A 33 4.61 15.84 28.56
C GLN A 33 4.19 14.47 29.13
N ASN A 34 3.09 14.43 29.88
CA ASN A 34 2.55 13.23 30.53
C ASN A 34 2.06 12.16 29.52
N PHE A 35 1.74 12.55 28.29
CA PHE A 35 1.35 11.64 27.21
C PHE A 35 2.52 11.23 26.30
N LYS A 36 3.71 11.81 26.48
CA LYS A 36 4.89 11.48 25.67
C LYS A 36 5.64 10.31 26.32
N VAL A 37 5.69 9.18 25.62
CA VAL A 37 6.55 8.06 26.01
C VAL A 37 8.01 8.45 25.79
N THR A 38 8.70 8.89 26.85
CA THR A 38 10.10 9.35 26.79
C THR A 38 11.01 8.40 27.56
N LYS A 39 12.25 8.25 27.07
CA LYS A 39 13.31 7.49 27.74
C LYS A 39 14.48 8.43 28.03
N LYS A 40 14.99 8.38 29.26
CA LYS A 40 16.22 9.10 29.65
C LYS A 40 17.42 8.34 29.10
N ILE A 41 18.28 9.05 28.37
CA ILE A 41 19.56 8.52 27.88
C ILE A 41 20.69 9.32 28.53
N SER A 42 21.61 8.62 29.19
CA SER A 42 22.83 9.23 29.74
C SER A 42 23.92 9.27 28.68
N HIS A 43 24.47 10.44 28.41
CA HIS A 43 25.69 10.59 27.61
C HIS A 43 26.93 10.63 28.51
N SER A 44 28.12 10.34 27.97
CA SER A 44 29.37 10.06 28.71
C SER A 44 29.98 11.25 29.50
N LYS A 45 29.21 12.32 29.74
CA LYS A 45 29.63 13.54 30.45
C LYS A 45 28.48 14.13 31.26
N ASN A 46 27.79 13.32 32.06
CA ASN A 46 26.68 13.70 32.96
C ASN A 46 25.50 14.47 32.31
N LYS A 47 25.41 14.49 30.98
CA LYS A 47 24.27 15.08 30.26
C LYS A 47 23.21 14.00 30.06
N VAL A 48 22.07 14.16 30.73
CA VAL A 48 20.89 13.32 30.56
C VAL A 48 19.95 14.01 29.59
N SER A 49 19.68 13.37 28.44
CA SER A 49 18.69 13.85 27.47
C SER A 49 17.43 12.99 27.56
N GLN A 50 16.26 13.61 27.41
CA GLN A 50 14.99 12.90 27.26
C GLN A 50 14.71 12.72 25.77
N VAL A 51 14.64 11.46 25.32
CA VAL A 51 14.33 11.14 23.93
C VAL A 51 12.93 10.54 23.87
N ASN A 52 12.11 11.02 22.93
CA ASN A 52 10.80 10.46 22.67
C ASN A 52 10.95 9.10 21.97
N VAL A 53 10.48 8.04 22.63
CA VAL A 53 10.64 6.65 22.18
C VAL A 53 9.82 6.36 20.93
N LEU A 54 8.70 7.08 20.75
CA LEU A 54 7.78 6.91 19.64
C LEU A 54 8.12 7.84 18.45
N GLN A 55 9.27 8.49 18.45
CA GLN A 55 9.70 9.28 17.29
C GLN A 55 9.91 8.37 16.07
N GLN A 56 8.97 8.46 15.13
CA GLN A 56 8.94 7.66 13.90
C GLN A 56 10.11 7.95 12.94
N ASN A 57 10.87 9.04 13.14
CA ASN A 57 11.85 9.56 12.19
C ASN A 57 13.30 9.52 12.69
N ARG A 58 13.75 8.45 13.36
CA ARG A 58 15.19 8.25 13.57
C ARG A 58 15.80 7.79 12.25
N LYS A 59 16.54 8.68 11.57
CA LYS A 59 17.34 8.30 10.40
C LYS A 59 18.40 7.31 10.85
N LEU A 60 18.34 6.08 10.34
CA LEU A 60 19.35 5.07 10.59
C LEU A 60 20.67 5.53 9.99
N THR A 61 21.74 5.47 10.77
CA THR A 61 23.09 5.67 10.24
C THR A 61 23.49 4.46 9.39
N VAL A 62 24.39 4.66 8.42
CA VAL A 62 24.86 3.57 7.53
C VAL A 62 25.49 2.42 8.34
N ALA A 63 26.16 2.74 9.45
CA ALA A 63 26.73 1.74 10.36
C ALA A 63 25.66 0.91 11.08
N GLU A 64 24.57 1.53 11.53
CA GLU A 64 23.43 0.82 12.13
C GLU A 64 22.70 -0.05 11.09
N ALA A 65 22.52 0.46 9.86
CA ALA A 65 21.90 -0.29 8.77
C ALA A 65 22.73 -1.50 8.32
N LYS A 66 24.06 -1.38 8.32
CA LYS A 66 24.96 -2.52 8.04
C LYS A 66 24.88 -3.59 9.14
N LYS A 67 24.75 -3.19 10.40
CA LYS A 67 24.58 -4.12 11.53
C LYS A 67 23.24 -4.85 11.52
N SER A 68 22.19 -4.22 11.00
CA SER A 68 20.86 -4.84 10.90
C SER A 68 20.67 -5.69 9.66
N LYS A 69 21.64 -5.70 8.72
CA LYS A 69 21.58 -6.51 7.51
C LYS A 69 21.81 -7.99 7.86
N ARG A 70 20.71 -8.71 8.06
CA ARG A 70 20.71 -10.17 8.29
C ARG A 70 21.12 -10.90 7.00
N SER A 71 21.80 -12.04 7.15
CA SER A 71 22.05 -12.93 6.00
C SER A 71 20.74 -13.56 5.54
N GLU A 72 20.70 -13.99 4.28
CA GLU A 72 19.51 -14.65 3.69
C GLU A 72 19.10 -15.88 4.50
N ASP A 73 20.07 -16.68 4.96
CA ASP A 73 19.84 -17.86 5.80
C ASP A 73 19.19 -17.50 7.15
N GLN A 74 19.64 -16.42 7.78
CA GLN A 74 19.07 -15.95 9.05
C GLN A 74 17.62 -15.50 8.85
N ILE A 75 17.34 -14.79 7.75
CA ILE A 75 16.00 -14.34 7.39
C ILE A 75 15.09 -15.55 7.13
N LEU A 76 15.57 -16.54 6.38
CA LEU A 76 14.83 -17.75 6.07
C LEU A 76 14.49 -18.52 7.36
N LYS A 77 15.48 -18.74 8.24
CA LYS A 77 15.28 -19.46 9.51
C LYS A 77 14.26 -18.77 10.41
N GLU A 78 14.32 -17.44 10.50
CA GLU A 78 13.36 -16.65 11.28
C GLU A 78 11.95 -16.72 10.68
N ASN A 79 11.83 -16.62 9.35
CA ASN A 79 10.54 -16.73 8.66
C ASN A 79 9.91 -18.10 8.86
N LEU A 80 10.68 -19.19 8.75
CA LEU A 80 10.21 -20.54 9.02
C LEU A 80 9.72 -20.69 10.46
N ARG A 81 10.43 -20.12 11.44
CA ARG A 81 9.99 -20.13 12.84
C ARG A 81 8.66 -19.39 13.03
N LYS A 82 8.51 -18.22 12.41
CA LYS A 82 7.26 -17.44 12.45
C LYS A 82 6.10 -18.21 11.80
N LEU A 83 6.33 -18.82 10.64
CA LEU A 83 5.32 -19.62 9.95
C LEU A 83 4.88 -20.83 10.78
N LYS A 84 5.80 -21.50 11.48
CA LYS A 84 5.45 -22.58 12.43
C LYS A 84 4.57 -22.07 13.57
N ALA A 85 4.94 -20.97 14.21
CA ALA A 85 4.14 -20.37 15.29
C ALA A 85 2.74 -19.94 14.80
N ILE A 86 2.63 -19.41 13.58
CA ILE A 86 1.34 -19.10 12.96
C ILE A 86 0.54 -20.37 12.74
N ARG A 87 1.15 -21.43 12.19
CA ARG A 87 0.47 -22.72 11.98
C ARG A 87 -0.04 -23.33 13.29
N GLU A 88 0.74 -23.27 14.36
CA GLU A 88 0.37 -23.80 15.67
C GLU A 88 -0.78 -23.00 16.31
N SER A 89 -0.77 -21.68 16.16
CA SER A 89 -1.80 -20.79 16.73
C SER A 89 -3.07 -20.72 15.89
N CYS A 90 -2.98 -20.92 14.57
CA CYS A 90 -4.08 -20.77 13.65
C CYS A 90 -4.78 -22.12 13.40
N LYS A 91 -5.92 -22.37 14.07
CA LYS A 91 -6.82 -23.52 13.84
C LYS A 91 -7.69 -23.39 12.58
N LEU A 92 -7.29 -22.56 11.61
CA LEU A 92 -8.07 -22.34 10.39
C LEU A 92 -7.74 -23.43 9.36
N ASN A 93 -8.70 -24.33 9.11
CA ASN A 93 -8.66 -25.23 7.97
C ASN A 93 -9.04 -24.45 6.70
N LEU A 94 -8.03 -23.86 6.06
CA LEU A 94 -8.21 -23.17 4.78
C LEU A 94 -8.32 -24.20 3.65
N ASN A 95 -9.36 -24.05 2.82
CA ASN A 95 -9.51 -24.84 1.59
C ASN A 95 -8.29 -24.65 0.69
N LYS A 96 -7.74 -25.75 0.16
CA LYS A 96 -6.54 -25.75 -0.70
C LYS A 96 -6.65 -24.73 -1.86
N ASN A 97 -7.82 -24.67 -2.50
CA ASN A 97 -8.11 -23.73 -3.59
C ASN A 97 -7.99 -22.24 -3.17
N ILE A 98 -8.28 -21.91 -1.91
CA ILE A 98 -8.15 -20.53 -1.41
C ILE A 98 -6.69 -20.21 -1.15
N VAL A 99 -5.95 -21.16 -0.55
CA VAL A 99 -4.51 -21.02 -0.28
C VAL A 99 -3.74 -20.79 -1.58
N GLU A 100 -4.02 -21.58 -2.62
CA GLU A 100 -3.38 -21.44 -3.93
C GLU A 100 -3.63 -20.05 -4.54
N LYS A 101 -4.87 -19.54 -4.48
CA LYS A 101 -5.19 -18.18 -4.95
C LYS A 101 -4.46 -17.09 -4.18
N ILE A 102 -4.29 -17.25 -2.87
CA ILE A 102 -3.55 -16.30 -2.04
C ILE A 102 -2.06 -16.30 -2.43
N ILE A 103 -1.48 -17.48 -2.59
CA ILE A 103 -0.07 -17.64 -3.00
C ILE A 103 0.14 -17.05 -4.40
N GLU A 104 -0.71 -17.39 -5.37
CA GLU A 104 -0.61 -16.88 -6.74
C GLU A 104 -0.69 -15.34 -6.77
N ARG A 105 -1.59 -14.74 -5.98
CA ARG A 105 -1.67 -13.29 -5.83
C ARG A 105 -0.41 -12.69 -5.19
N ALA A 106 0.16 -13.34 -4.19
CA ALA A 106 1.38 -12.86 -3.53
C ALA A 106 2.58 -12.86 -4.48
N VAL A 107 2.71 -13.89 -5.31
CA VAL A 107 3.79 -14.01 -6.31
C VAL A 107 3.60 -13.02 -7.45
N THR A 108 2.41 -12.98 -8.05
CA THR A 108 2.13 -12.15 -9.23
C THR A 108 1.89 -10.68 -8.90
N LYS A 109 1.66 -10.36 -7.62
CA LYS A 109 1.23 -9.04 -7.10
C LYS A 109 -0.04 -8.50 -7.78
N ARG A 110 -0.83 -9.37 -8.40
CA ARG A 110 -2.04 -9.03 -9.16
C ARG A 110 -3.22 -9.89 -8.69
N PRO A 111 -4.47 -9.41 -8.81
CA PRO A 111 -5.63 -10.25 -8.54
C PRO A 111 -5.64 -11.47 -9.46
N VAL A 112 -5.98 -12.65 -8.91
CA VAL A 112 -6.12 -13.88 -9.70
C VAL A 112 -7.26 -13.70 -10.70
N LYS A 113 -6.93 -13.74 -12.00
CA LYS A 113 -7.93 -13.63 -13.07
C LYS A 113 -8.78 -14.90 -13.05
N ILE A 114 -10.09 -14.75 -12.87
CA ILE A 114 -11.02 -15.86 -13.06
C ILE A 114 -10.93 -16.26 -14.53
N LYS A 115 -10.45 -17.47 -14.82
CA LYS A 115 -10.53 -18.04 -16.16
C LYS A 115 -12.01 -18.09 -16.54
N LYS A 116 -12.43 -17.22 -17.46
CA LYS A 116 -13.77 -17.29 -18.04
C LYS A 116 -13.87 -18.64 -18.73
N LYS A 117 -14.84 -19.47 -18.36
CA LYS A 117 -15.14 -20.69 -19.12
C LYS A 117 -15.34 -20.26 -20.56
N SER A 118 -14.63 -20.90 -21.50
CA SER A 118 -14.85 -20.68 -22.91
C SER A 118 -16.31 -20.99 -23.17
N LYS A 119 -17.09 -19.98 -23.57
CA LYS A 119 -18.44 -20.23 -24.06
C LYS A 119 -18.28 -21.13 -25.27
N GLU A 120 -18.90 -22.30 -25.23
CA GLU A 120 -19.11 -23.10 -26.44
C GLU A 120 -19.75 -22.17 -27.47
N LYS A 121 -19.14 -22.09 -28.66
CA LYS A 121 -19.65 -21.29 -29.75
C LYS A 121 -20.95 -21.94 -30.19
N LYS A 122 -22.08 -21.50 -29.64
CA LYS A 122 -23.40 -21.84 -30.17
C LYS A 122 -23.50 -21.19 -31.54
N THR A 123 -23.34 -21.99 -32.58
CA THR A 123 -23.66 -21.59 -33.95
C THR A 123 -25.17 -21.45 -34.05
N ALA A 124 -25.65 -20.49 -34.86
CA ALA A 124 -27.07 -20.33 -35.12
C ALA A 124 -27.61 -21.46 -36.02
N PHE A 125 -26.72 -22.15 -36.74
CA PHE A 125 -27.01 -23.25 -37.63
C PHE A 125 -26.76 -24.59 -36.94
N THR A 126 -27.72 -25.49 -37.14
CA THR A 126 -27.66 -26.90 -36.76
C THR A 126 -27.18 -27.73 -37.95
N GLU A 127 -26.76 -28.96 -37.70
CA GLU A 127 -26.32 -29.89 -38.76
C GLU A 127 -27.44 -30.15 -39.79
N GLU A 128 -28.70 -30.08 -39.37
CA GLU A 128 -29.87 -30.19 -40.26
C GLU A 128 -30.01 -29.02 -41.23
N ASP A 129 -29.58 -27.81 -40.84
CA ASP A 129 -29.63 -26.62 -41.70
C ASP A 129 -28.59 -26.71 -42.82
N PHE A 130 -27.44 -27.36 -42.57
CA PHE A 130 -26.42 -27.61 -43.59
C PHE A 130 -26.87 -28.65 -44.59
N ALA A 131 -27.60 -29.69 -44.17
CA ALA A 131 -28.14 -30.71 -45.07
C ALA A 131 -29.14 -30.12 -46.07
N LYS A 132 -30.05 -29.25 -45.61
CA LYS A 132 -31.01 -28.55 -46.49
C LYS A 132 -30.30 -27.65 -47.51
N PHE A 133 -29.25 -26.96 -47.08
CA PHE A 133 -28.48 -26.11 -47.98
C PHE A 133 -27.76 -26.92 -49.06
N GLU A 134 -27.25 -28.10 -48.72
CA GLU A 134 -26.60 -29.00 -49.68
C GLU A 134 -27.61 -29.50 -50.73
N GLU A 135 -28.81 -29.90 -50.32
CA GLU A 135 -29.88 -30.29 -51.25
C GLU A 135 -30.26 -29.15 -52.21
N GLU A 136 -30.48 -27.94 -51.70
CA GLU A 136 -30.82 -26.77 -52.52
C GLU A 136 -29.70 -26.34 -53.49
N PHE A 137 -28.45 -26.64 -53.17
CA PHE A 137 -27.28 -26.28 -53.98
C PHE A 137 -26.94 -27.32 -55.05
N ILE A 138 -27.33 -28.58 -54.85
CA ILE A 138 -27.09 -29.67 -55.81
C ILE A 138 -28.23 -29.76 -56.85
N ASP A 139 -29.44 -29.33 -56.51
CA ASP A 139 -30.60 -29.31 -57.41
C ASP A 139 -30.67 -28.07 -58.34
N ASN A 140 -29.63 -27.22 -58.36
CA ASN A 140 -29.41 -26.12 -59.32
C ASN A 140 -28.14 -26.35 -60.15
#